data_AF-A0A3L7SLZ7-F1
#
_entry.id   AF-A0A3L7SLZ7-F1
#
_cell.length_a   1.000
_cell.length_b   1.000
_cell.length_c   1.000
_cell.angle_alpha   90.00
_cell.angle_beta   90.00
_cell.angle_gamma   90.00
#
_symmetry.space_group_name_H-M   'P 1'
#
loop_
_entity.id
_entity.type
_entity.pdbx_description
1 polymer ?
#
loop_
_entity_poly.entity_id
_entity_poly.type
_entity_poly.pdbx_seq_one_letter_code
_entity_poly.pdbx_strand_id
1 'polypeptide(L)'
;MATGAKEAANRSAKEKKLSRDEKLAVLTEENVKLQIKHLKSLALIRNMHAKGSLPRIHGWLYRVETGTIDVLIDGRDDGPAKQSSKKKPAAKRRK
;
A
#
# COMPACT_ATOMS: atom_id res chain seq x y z
N MET A 1 5.37 -17.13 2.87
CA MET A 1 6.46 -16.92 3.85
C MET A 1 6.55 -15.43 4.16
N ALA A 2 6.39 -15.03 5.43
CA ALA A 2 6.33 -13.62 5.88
C ALA A 2 7.71 -12.89 5.88
N THR A 3 8.66 -13.35 5.07
CA THR A 3 10.06 -12.93 5.10
C THR A 3 10.23 -11.44 4.76
N GLY A 4 9.48 -10.91 3.78
CA GLY A 4 9.61 -9.52 3.33
C GLY A 4 9.31 -8.46 4.41
N ALA A 5 8.25 -8.65 5.21
CA ALA A 5 7.88 -7.68 6.24
C ALA A 5 8.92 -7.64 7.38
N LYS A 6 9.45 -8.81 7.76
CA LYS A 6 10.51 -8.91 8.77
C LYS A 6 11.80 -8.23 8.32
N GLU A 7 12.17 -8.41 7.05
CA GLU A 7 13.35 -7.77 6.47
C GLU A 7 13.21 -6.25 6.41
N ALA A 8 12.04 -5.75 6.00
CA ALA A 8 11.74 -4.31 5.97
C ALA A 8 11.80 -3.69 7.38
N ALA A 9 11.20 -4.36 8.36
CA ALA A 9 11.24 -3.91 9.75
C ALA A 9 12.65 -3.95 10.35
N ASN A 10 13.43 -5.01 10.06
CA ASN A 10 14.83 -5.10 10.50
C ASN A 10 15.68 -3.96 9.94
N ARG A 11 15.49 -3.63 8.65
CA ARG A 11 16.21 -2.53 7.99
C ARG A 11 15.87 -1.19 8.63
N SER A 12 14.58 -0.90 8.80
CA SER A 12 14.10 0.32 9.47
C SER A 12 14.60 0.42 10.91
N ALA A 13 14.60 -0.69 11.66
CA ALA A 13 15.09 -0.74 13.03
C ALA A 13 16.58 -0.43 13.12
N LYS A 14 17.40 -0.94 12.18
CA LYS A 14 18.83 -0.66 12.14
C LYS A 14 19.13 0.79 11.76
N GLU A 15 18.45 1.32 10.76
CA GLU A 15 18.65 2.70 10.28
C GLU A 15 18.24 3.74 11.32
N LYS A 16 17.11 3.52 11.99
CA LYS A 16 16.53 4.49 12.94
C LYS A 16 16.86 4.17 14.41
N LYS A 17 17.66 3.13 14.66
CA LYS A 17 17.99 2.63 16.02
C LYS A 17 16.75 2.42 16.90
N LEU A 18 15.72 1.82 16.31
CA LEU A 18 14.44 1.61 16.99
C LEU A 18 14.60 0.67 18.19
N SER A 19 13.85 0.96 19.25
CA SER A 19 13.59 0.02 20.33
C SER A 19 12.87 -1.23 19.82
N ARG A 20 12.78 -2.25 20.69
CA ARG A 20 12.06 -3.48 20.37
C ARG A 20 10.59 -3.23 20.05
N ASP A 21 9.94 -2.36 20.81
CA ASP A 21 8.51 -2.11 20.68
C ASP A 21 8.22 -1.29 19.42
N GLU A 22 9.03 -0.28 19.13
CA GLU A 22 8.95 0.46 17.87
C GLU A 22 9.19 -0.44 16.66
N LYS A 23 10.14 -1.37 16.75
CA LYS A 23 10.36 -2.38 15.70
C LYS A 23 9.15 -3.28 15.52
N LEU A 24 8.48 -3.71 16.61
CA LEU A 24 7.27 -4.53 16.53
C LEU A 24 6.11 -3.76 15.89
N ALA A 25 5.97 -2.47 16.19
CA ALA A 25 4.99 -1.60 15.54
C ALA A 25 5.23 -1.53 14.02
N VAL A 26 6.48 -1.26 13.60
CA VAL A 26 6.87 -1.25 12.18
C VAL A 26 6.65 -2.61 11.52
N LEU A 27 7.00 -3.71 12.19
CA LEU A 27 6.77 -5.05 11.67
C LEU A 27 5.28 -5.31 11.41
N THR A 28 4.42 -4.87 12.31
CA THR A 28 2.98 -5.05 12.20
C THR A 28 2.43 -4.25 11.02
N GLU A 29 2.88 -3.01 10.86
CA GLU A 29 2.54 -2.18 9.71
C GLU A 29 2.96 -2.82 8.37
N GLU A 30 4.22 -3.26 8.28
CA GLU A 30 4.75 -3.90 7.07
C GLU A 30 4.07 -5.24 6.76
N ASN A 31 3.64 -5.97 7.80
CA ASN A 31 2.84 -7.17 7.63
C ASN A 31 1.51 -6.85 6.93
N VAL A 32 0.75 -5.87 7.44
CA VAL A 32 -0.52 -5.47 6.83
C VAL A 32 -0.33 -5.05 5.37
N LYS A 33 0.65 -4.18 5.09
CA LYS A 33 0.94 -3.74 3.71
C LYS A 33 1.27 -4.92 2.78
N LEU A 34 2.11 -5.85 3.25
CA LEU A 34 2.50 -7.02 2.47
C LEU A 34 1.30 -7.96 2.21
N GLN A 35 0.44 -8.17 3.20
CA GLN A 35 -0.74 -9.01 3.02
C GLN A 35 -1.76 -8.39 2.07
N ILE A 36 -1.91 -7.06 2.08
CA ILE A 36 -2.76 -6.37 1.11
C ILE A 36 -2.19 -6.53 -0.31
N LYS A 37 -0.86 -6.47 -0.47
CA LYS A 37 -0.21 -6.76 -1.76
C LYS A 37 -0.47 -8.21 -2.22
N HIS A 38 -0.42 -9.19 -1.31
CA HIS A 38 -0.74 -10.58 -1.61
C HIS A 38 -2.22 -10.76 -1.97
N LEU A 39 -3.13 -10.11 -1.26
CA LEU A 39 -4.56 -10.17 -1.55
C LEU A 39 -4.85 -9.64 -2.96
N LYS A 40 -4.22 -8.52 -3.33
CA LYS A 40 -4.31 -7.93 -4.67
C LYS A 40 -3.73 -8.80 -5.78
N SER A 41 -2.79 -9.71 -5.48
CA SER A 41 -2.21 -10.61 -6.48
C SER A 41 -3.05 -11.86 -6.74
N LEU A 42 -4.05 -12.14 -5.90
CA LEU A 42 -4.96 -13.27 -6.11
C LEU A 42 -5.70 -13.15 -7.45
N ALA A 43 -5.76 -14.26 -8.18
CA ALA A 43 -6.43 -14.32 -9.48
C ALA A 43 -7.90 -13.85 -9.41
N LEU A 44 -8.61 -14.18 -8.32
CA LEU A 44 -9.98 -13.71 -8.09
C LEU A 44 -10.07 -12.18 -8.12
N ILE A 45 -9.23 -11.50 -7.34
CA ILE A 45 -9.22 -10.03 -7.23
C ILE A 45 -8.82 -9.39 -8.57
N ARG A 46 -7.81 -9.95 -9.24
CA ARG A 46 -7.40 -9.50 -10.58
C ARG A 46 -8.50 -9.65 -11.62
N ASN A 47 -9.24 -10.76 -11.58
CA ASN A 47 -10.35 -11.04 -12.50
C ASN A 47 -11.56 -10.15 -12.25
N MET A 48 -11.86 -9.84 -10.98
CA MET A 48 -12.89 -8.85 -10.62
C MET A 48 -12.53 -7.48 -11.19
N HIS A 49 -11.28 -7.06 -11.01
CA HIS A 49 -10.78 -5.80 -11.56
C HIS A 49 -10.93 -5.73 -13.10
N ALA A 50 -10.60 -6.81 -13.81
CA ALA A 50 -10.77 -6.90 -15.26
C ALA A 50 -12.24 -6.82 -15.71
N LYS A 51 -13.18 -7.26 -14.88
CA LYS A 51 -14.64 -7.22 -15.14
C LYS A 51 -15.30 -5.90 -14.69
N GLY A 52 -14.51 -4.93 -14.21
CA GLY A 52 -14.99 -3.62 -13.77
C GLY A 52 -15.51 -3.57 -12.34
N SER A 53 -15.48 -4.69 -11.58
CA SER A 53 -15.77 -4.67 -10.15
C SER A 53 -14.46 -4.59 -9.36
N LEU A 54 -14.20 -3.44 -8.75
CA LEU A 54 -13.03 -3.22 -7.91
C LEU A 54 -13.42 -3.42 -6.44
N PRO A 55 -13.06 -4.55 -5.80
CA PRO A 55 -13.23 -4.65 -4.36
C PRO A 55 -12.28 -3.63 -3.72
N ARG A 56 -12.85 -2.75 -2.88
CA ARG A 56 -12.04 -1.83 -2.08
C ARG A 56 -11.33 -2.63 -1.00
N ILE A 57 -10.01 -2.60 -1.03
CA ILE A 57 -9.19 -3.37 -0.09
C ILE A 57 -8.58 -2.39 0.92
N HIS A 58 -8.97 -2.55 2.18
CA HIS A 58 -8.54 -1.70 3.28
C HIS A 58 -7.47 -2.38 4.13
N GLY A 59 -6.51 -1.58 4.61
CA GLY A 59 -5.48 -2.01 5.54
C GLY A 59 -5.46 -1.07 6.74
N TRP A 60 -5.70 -1.61 7.93
CA TRP A 60 -5.81 -0.87 9.18
C TRP A 60 -5.02 -1.54 10.30
N LEU A 61 -4.57 -0.72 11.25
CA LEU A 61 -4.03 -1.16 12.53
C LEU A 61 -4.91 -0.64 13.65
N TYR A 62 -5.26 -1.51 14.58
CA TYR A 62 -5.93 -1.14 15.81
C TYR A 62 -4.91 -1.14 16.94
N ARG A 63 -4.76 0.01 17.62
CA ARG A 63 -3.90 0.14 18.81
C ARG A 63 -4.72 -0.23 20.04
N VAL A 64 -4.32 -1.31 20.71
CA VAL A 64 -5.10 -1.87 21.83
C VAL A 64 -5.07 -0.92 23.03
N GLU A 65 -3.98 -0.19 23.21
CA GLU A 65 -3.73 0.69 24.35
C GLU A 65 -4.60 1.95 24.30
N THR A 66 -4.89 2.46 23.10
CA THR A 66 -5.57 3.74 22.88
C THR A 66 -6.93 3.59 22.22
N GLY A 67 -7.25 2.43 21.65
CA GLY A 67 -8.43 2.21 20.84
C GLY A 67 -8.39 2.92 19.47
N THR A 68 -7.26 3.51 19.09
CA THR A 68 -7.15 4.28 17.84
C THR A 68 -6.94 3.34 16.65
N ILE A 69 -7.51 3.74 15.51
CA ILE A 69 -7.33 3.05 14.23
C ILE A 69 -6.42 3.88 13.33
N ASP A 70 -5.30 3.30 12.92
CA ASP A 70 -4.45 3.86 11.88
C ASP A 70 -4.81 3.24 10.53
N VAL A 71 -5.21 4.10 9.59
CA VAL A 71 -5.51 3.66 8.22
C VAL A 71 -4.23 3.71 7.40
N LEU A 72 -3.74 2.54 6.99
CA LEU A 72 -2.56 2.39 6.14
C LEU A 72 -2.91 2.42 4.65
N ILE A 73 -4.09 1.89 4.29
CA ILE A 73 -4.60 1.80 2.91
C ILE A 73 -6.12 2.07 2.93
N ASP A 74 -6.58 3.15 2.28
CA ASP A 74 -8.00 3.59 2.25
C ASP A 74 -8.81 2.97 1.08
N GLY A 75 -8.31 1.92 0.43
CA GLY A 75 -9.01 1.17 -0.63
C GLY A 75 -9.51 2.01 -1.83
N ARG A 76 -9.20 3.31 -1.89
CA ARG A 76 -9.52 4.27 -2.95
C ARG A 76 -8.35 4.46 -3.91
N ASP A 77 -7.14 4.19 -3.43
CA ASP A 77 -5.89 4.27 -4.21
C ASP A 77 -5.80 3.19 -5.31
N ASP A 78 -6.79 2.31 -5.38
CA ASP A 78 -6.86 1.18 -6.31
C ASP A 78 -7.70 1.47 -7.56
N GLY A 79 -8.17 2.72 -7.75
CA GLY A 79 -8.78 3.13 -9.01
C GLY A 79 -7.80 3.00 -10.18
N PRO A 80 -8.28 2.78 -11.42
CA PRO A 80 -7.39 2.78 -12.58
C PRO A 80 -6.64 4.11 -12.58
N ALA A 81 -5.30 4.04 -12.55
CA ALA A 81 -4.45 5.22 -12.59
C ALA A 81 -5.00 6.15 -13.67
N LYS A 82 -5.54 7.31 -13.28
CA LYS A 82 -5.89 8.35 -14.25
C LYS A 82 -4.60 8.69 -14.96
N GLN A 83 -4.42 8.17 -16.17
CA GLN A 83 -3.35 8.54 -17.07
C GLN A 83 -3.51 10.04 -17.26
N SER A 84 -2.68 10.82 -16.57
CA SER A 84 -2.56 12.25 -16.81
C SER A 84 -2.05 12.38 -18.24
N SER A 85 -2.95 12.57 -19.19
CA SER A 85 -2.61 12.89 -20.57
C SER A 85 -1.84 14.21 -20.54
N LYS A 86 -0.51 14.15 -20.61
CA LYS A 86 0.31 15.32 -20.89
C LYS A 86 -0.15 15.87 -22.23
N LYS A 87 -0.91 16.97 -22.23
CA LYS A 87 -1.22 17.73 -23.45
C LYS A 87 0.12 18.13 -24.07
N LYS A 88 0.46 17.58 -25.24
CA LYS A 88 1.59 18.06 -26.04
C LYS A 88 1.36 19.55 -26.36
N PRO A 89 2.36 20.44 -26.22
CA PRO A 89 2.21 21.83 -26.62
C PRO A 89 2.04 21.88 -28.14
N ALA A 90 1.07 22.66 -28.59
CA ALA A 90 0.79 22.88 -30.01
C ALA A 90 2.01 23.50 -30.70
N ALA A 91 2.48 22.87 -31.78
CA ALA A 91 3.56 23.38 -32.61
C ALA A 91 3.14 24.72 -33.21
N LYS A 92 3.90 25.78 -32.90
CA LYS A 92 3.71 27.13 -33.44
C LYS A 92 4.09 27.11 -34.93
N ARG A 93 3.09 27.11 -35.83
CA ARG A 93 3.28 27.37 -37.26
C ARG A 93 3.89 28.77 -37.41
N ARG A 94 5.15 28.85 -37.86
CA ARG A 94 5.74 30.09 -38.34
C ARG A 94 5.16 30.37 -39.74
N LYS A 95 4.62 31.58 -39.91
CA LYS A 95 4.38 32.20 -41.22
C LYS A 95 5.71 32.67 -41.79
#